data_AF-A0A939YN49-F1
#
_entry.id   AF-A0A939YN49-F1
#
_cell.length_a   1.000
_cell.length_b   1.000
_cell.length_c   1.000
_cell.angle_alpha   90.00
_cell.angle_beta   90.00
_cell.angle_gamma   90.00
#
_symmetry.space_group_name_H-M   'P 1'
#
loop_
_entity.id
_entity.type
_entity.pdbx_description
1 polymer ?
#
loop_
_entity_poly.entity_id
_entity_poly.type
_entity_poly.pdbx_seq_one_letter_code
_entity_poly.pdbx_strand_id
1 'polypeptide(L)'
;MKIKKTIVCMLLAAVLAAQTSCEINGGIIGYIMDQNTETEEADDEDLYIPKITDESALVPAYQDADWWWATMNGPDFKVSNAQELISAAYYVNHLFTTSPSNVSITLTKDIDLAGYLWEPIGSGDKVFQGHIDGKGHTIKNMTIRDAGDDVGFIGKNAKVRSDATSDVRNITFTNVSISGGKNVGIVCGSSSFSVKWEKIKVYGEINVDNDAVVGMICGEDKALSFEKCSGKVFINGEKLESLSAEPYHYLATPHEADFKLESTNDGRIMRTGNYTSAEGLRWVVETQGRRIYEKECGDDFSLSTDCFEAEKNGSGIYQVFLEASFDGGKPEKCSNVLDIQMSLPDVPEQEEEPENDMGEHE
;
A
#
# COMPACT_ATOMS: atom_id res chain seq x y z
N MET A 1 -44.51 8.19 -41.20
CA MET A 1 -44.13 6.88 -40.65
C MET A 1 -44.21 6.98 -39.12
N LYS A 2 -44.84 5.98 -38.49
CA LYS A 2 -45.02 5.69 -37.03
C LYS A 2 -43.83 6.12 -36.13
N ILE A 3 -43.85 6.33 -34.79
CA ILE A 3 -44.80 6.33 -33.64
C ILE A 3 -43.96 6.81 -32.42
N LYS A 4 -44.54 7.64 -31.53
CA LYS A 4 -44.35 7.83 -30.06
C LYS A 4 -42.96 7.68 -29.37
N LYS A 5 -42.62 8.66 -28.52
CA LYS A 5 -42.71 8.55 -27.03
C LYS A 5 -42.64 9.92 -26.32
N THR A 6 -43.76 10.26 -25.69
CA THR A 6 -43.99 11.29 -24.66
C THR A 6 -44.06 10.58 -23.31
N ILE A 7 -43.90 11.30 -22.18
CA ILE A 7 -43.90 10.88 -20.75
C ILE A 7 -42.46 10.63 -20.27
N VAL A 8 -41.80 11.50 -19.48
CA VAL A 8 -42.04 11.80 -18.05
C VAL A 8 -41.53 13.23 -17.75
N CYS A 9 -42.40 14.13 -17.26
CA CYS A 9 -42.03 15.51 -16.87
C CYS A 9 -42.82 16.01 -15.63
N MET A 10 -43.13 15.14 -14.66
CA MET A 10 -43.96 15.53 -13.50
C MET A 10 -43.62 14.84 -12.17
N LEU A 11 -42.35 14.67 -11.82
CA LEU A 11 -41.97 14.19 -10.47
C LEU A 11 -40.70 14.88 -9.92
N LEU A 12 -40.67 16.22 -9.99
CA LEU A 12 -39.61 17.02 -9.34
C LEU A 12 -40.16 18.07 -8.35
N ALA A 13 -41.37 17.86 -7.82
CA ALA A 13 -42.03 18.81 -6.92
C ALA A 13 -42.78 18.10 -5.78
N ALA A 14 -42.04 17.43 -4.90
CA ALA A 14 -42.38 16.96 -3.55
C ALA A 14 -41.22 16.04 -3.18
N VAL A 15 -40.23 16.41 -2.38
CA VAL A 15 -40.32 16.49 -0.92
C VAL A 15 -39.25 17.48 -0.45
N LEU A 16 -39.68 18.71 -0.17
CA LEU A 16 -38.95 19.70 0.61
C LEU A 16 -39.88 20.10 1.76
N ALA A 17 -39.93 19.30 2.83
CA ALA A 17 -40.45 19.68 4.16
C ALA A 17 -40.52 18.47 5.13
N ALA A 18 -39.62 18.44 6.12
CA ALA A 18 -39.73 17.92 7.50
C ALA A 18 -38.28 17.77 8.05
N GLN A 19 -37.68 18.68 8.81
CA GLN A 19 -37.83 18.89 10.28
C GLN A 19 -37.94 17.55 11.04
N THR A 20 -37.19 17.19 12.10
CA THR A 20 -36.36 17.89 13.10
C THR A 20 -35.68 16.83 13.99
N SER A 21 -34.56 17.22 14.63
CA SER A 21 -34.04 16.74 15.94
C SER A 21 -33.74 15.25 16.20
N CYS A 22 -32.46 14.92 16.32
CA CYS A 22 -31.97 14.01 17.38
C CYS A 22 -30.46 14.25 17.60
N GLU A 23 -30.10 14.79 18.77
CA GLU A 23 -28.73 14.74 19.30
C GLU A 23 -28.47 13.32 19.81
N ILE A 24 -27.38 12.68 19.38
CA ILE A 24 -26.78 11.55 20.10
C ILE A 24 -25.27 11.77 20.14
N ASN A 25 -24.76 11.96 21.36
CA ASN A 25 -23.35 11.95 21.72
C ASN A 25 -22.78 10.53 21.64
N GLY A 26 -21.57 10.41 21.07
CA GLY A 26 -20.58 9.39 21.43
C GLY A 26 -20.56 8.11 20.60
N GLY A 27 -19.36 7.76 20.10
CA GLY A 27 -18.97 6.39 19.82
C GLY A 27 -19.09 5.93 18.37
N ILE A 28 -17.93 5.76 17.75
CA ILE A 28 -17.57 4.88 16.62
C ILE A 28 -18.68 3.89 16.19
N ILE A 29 -19.09 3.95 14.91
CA ILE A 29 -19.34 2.84 13.95
C ILE A 29 -20.35 3.30 12.87
N GLY A 30 -20.00 3.12 11.59
CA GLY A 30 -20.95 2.97 10.48
C GLY A 30 -20.97 4.11 9.46
N TYR A 31 -20.10 4.06 8.45
CA TYR A 31 -20.29 4.82 7.21
C TYR A 31 -20.83 3.87 6.14
N ILE A 32 -22.15 3.80 6.00
CA ILE A 32 -22.85 3.20 4.86
C ILE A 32 -23.87 4.22 4.34
N MET A 33 -23.67 4.58 3.07
CA MET A 33 -24.55 5.29 2.13
C MET A 33 -24.80 6.79 2.36
N ASP A 34 -23.99 7.62 1.69
CA ASP A 34 -24.52 8.82 1.03
C ASP A 34 -24.66 8.50 -0.47
N GLN A 35 -25.90 8.38 -0.93
CA GLN A 35 -26.27 8.25 -2.33
C GLN A 35 -26.69 9.64 -2.83
N ASN A 36 -25.71 10.45 -3.25
CA ASN A 36 -25.82 11.41 -4.34
C ASN A 36 -24.50 12.20 -4.50
N THR A 37 -23.54 11.60 -5.19
CA THR A 37 -22.60 12.38 -5.98
C THR A 37 -22.71 11.87 -7.40
N GLU A 38 -23.22 12.71 -8.29
CA GLU A 38 -23.12 12.53 -9.73
C GLU A 38 -21.63 12.33 -10.05
N THR A 39 -21.24 11.07 -10.21
CA THR A 39 -19.98 10.69 -10.81
C THR A 39 -20.12 10.99 -12.29
N GLU A 40 -19.40 12.02 -12.77
CA GLU A 40 -18.93 12.01 -14.15
C GLU A 40 -18.03 10.77 -14.29
N GLU A 41 -18.63 9.63 -14.64
CA GLU A 41 -17.91 8.47 -15.12
C GLU A 41 -17.18 8.93 -16.39
N ALA A 42 -15.86 9.04 -16.28
CA ALA A 42 -15.02 9.21 -17.46
C ALA A 42 -15.27 8.01 -18.37
N ASP A 43 -15.67 8.29 -19.61
CA ASP A 43 -16.01 7.30 -20.62
C ASP A 43 -14.96 6.18 -20.69
N ASP A 44 -15.43 4.94 -20.61
CA ASP A 44 -14.67 3.67 -20.61
C ASP A 44 -13.86 3.42 -21.92
N GLU A 45 -13.81 4.40 -22.84
CA GLU A 45 -13.17 4.28 -24.16
C GLU A 45 -11.66 4.59 -24.17
N ASP A 46 -11.10 5.21 -23.13
CA ASP A 46 -9.64 5.43 -23.01
C ASP A 46 -8.92 4.29 -22.25
N LEU A 47 -9.64 3.22 -21.92
CA LEU A 47 -9.19 2.09 -21.09
C LEU A 47 -8.42 1.01 -21.88
N TYR A 48 -7.62 1.42 -22.85
CA TYR A 48 -6.61 0.55 -23.46
C TYR A 48 -5.28 0.78 -22.75
N ILE A 49 -4.76 -0.25 -22.09
CA ILE A 49 -3.35 -0.31 -21.68
C ILE A 49 -2.63 -1.03 -22.82
N PRO A 50 -2.04 -0.33 -23.80
CA PRO A 50 -1.16 -0.98 -24.76
C PRO A 50 0.01 -1.59 -24.01
N LYS A 51 0.10 -2.93 -24.04
CA LYS A 51 1.35 -3.62 -23.76
C LYS A 51 2.39 -3.04 -24.71
N ILE A 52 3.46 -2.45 -24.19
CA ILE A 52 4.54 -1.87 -25.01
C ILE A 52 5.05 -2.97 -25.95
N THR A 53 4.78 -2.85 -27.25
CA THR A 53 5.06 -3.92 -28.22
C THR A 53 6.49 -3.91 -28.76
N ASP A 54 7.30 -2.90 -28.41
CA ASP A 54 8.72 -2.88 -28.78
C ASP A 54 9.58 -2.25 -27.68
N GLU A 55 9.78 -3.01 -26.62
CA GLU A 55 10.63 -2.67 -25.48
C GLU A 55 12.12 -2.46 -25.84
N SER A 56 12.55 -2.85 -27.04
CA SER A 56 13.94 -2.78 -27.49
C SER A 56 14.39 -1.39 -27.99
N ALA A 57 13.45 -0.45 -28.10
CA ALA A 57 13.67 0.89 -28.67
C ALA A 57 13.75 2.02 -27.62
N LEU A 58 13.70 1.72 -26.31
CA LEU A 58 13.72 2.75 -25.27
C LEU A 58 15.13 3.32 -25.07
N VAL A 59 15.24 4.66 -25.00
CA VAL A 59 16.50 5.37 -24.73
C VAL A 59 16.50 5.97 -23.32
N PRO A 60 17.64 5.96 -22.59
CA PRO A 60 17.72 6.64 -21.30
C PRO A 60 17.37 8.12 -21.43
N ALA A 61 16.34 8.57 -20.70
CA ALA A 61 15.78 9.92 -20.82
C ALA A 61 16.85 11.02 -20.70
N TYR A 62 17.77 10.89 -19.74
CA TYR A 62 18.81 11.89 -19.47
C TYR A 62 19.68 12.22 -20.70
N GLN A 63 19.73 11.35 -21.72
CA GLN A 63 20.49 11.60 -22.96
C GLN A 63 19.86 12.69 -23.83
N ASP A 64 18.56 12.93 -23.70
CA ASP A 64 17.85 13.97 -24.43
C ASP A 64 17.74 15.28 -23.62
N ALA A 65 18.29 15.33 -22.39
CA ALA A 65 18.24 16.52 -21.56
C ALA A 65 19.03 17.70 -22.18
N ASP A 66 18.41 18.88 -22.25
CA ASP A 66 19.07 20.14 -22.55
C ASP A 66 19.56 20.80 -21.25
N TRP A 67 20.85 20.63 -20.94
CA TRP A 67 21.45 21.12 -19.71
C TRP A 67 21.50 22.65 -19.66
N TRP A 68 21.58 23.32 -20.82
CA TRP A 68 21.59 24.77 -20.89
C TRP A 68 20.20 25.31 -20.58
N TRP A 69 19.17 24.76 -21.22
CA TRP A 69 17.79 25.10 -20.91
C TRP A 69 17.47 24.84 -19.43
N ALA A 70 17.90 23.69 -18.88
CA ALA A 70 17.73 23.35 -17.48
C ALA A 70 18.36 24.39 -16.55
N THR A 71 19.58 24.83 -16.85
CA THR A 71 20.31 25.85 -16.07
C THR A 71 19.62 27.21 -16.13
N MET A 72 19.07 27.58 -17.29
CA MET A 72 18.46 28.90 -17.51
C MET A 72 17.05 29.03 -16.92
N ASN A 73 16.32 27.91 -16.79
CA ASN A 73 14.93 27.90 -16.31
C ASN A 73 14.80 27.37 -14.88
N GLY A 74 15.84 26.74 -14.32
CA GLY A 74 15.80 26.30 -12.93
C GLY A 74 15.86 27.45 -11.92
N PRO A 75 15.26 27.31 -10.73
CA PRO A 75 14.54 26.13 -10.25
C PRO A 75 13.02 26.14 -10.58
N ASP A 76 12.48 27.12 -11.33
CA ASP A 76 11.04 27.21 -11.68
C ASP A 76 10.79 26.88 -13.16
N PHE A 77 10.54 25.60 -13.43
CA PHE A 77 10.32 25.06 -14.75
C PHE A 77 8.86 25.16 -15.19
N LYS A 78 8.65 25.70 -16.40
CA LYS A 78 7.40 25.56 -17.16
C LYS A 78 7.66 24.60 -18.31
N VAL A 79 7.07 23.41 -18.24
CA VAL A 79 7.32 22.32 -19.19
C VAL A 79 6.10 22.10 -20.08
N SER A 80 6.35 21.82 -21.34
CA SER A 80 5.34 21.70 -22.40
C SER A 80 5.56 20.50 -23.32
N ASN A 81 6.67 19.78 -23.14
CA ASN A 81 7.06 18.61 -23.91
C ASN A 81 7.99 17.68 -23.10
N ALA A 82 8.29 16.51 -23.66
CA ALA A 82 9.13 15.49 -23.02
C ALA A 82 10.54 16.00 -22.68
N GLN A 83 11.22 16.62 -23.65
CA GLN A 83 12.60 17.09 -23.49
C GLN A 83 12.73 18.11 -22.35
N GLU A 84 11.80 19.06 -22.23
CA GLU A 84 11.79 20.05 -21.15
C GLU A 84 11.58 19.40 -19.77
N LEU A 85 10.69 18.40 -19.67
CA LEU A 85 10.46 17.67 -18.43
C LEU A 85 11.67 16.79 -18.05
N ILE A 86 12.26 16.12 -19.02
CA ILE A 86 13.52 15.37 -18.89
C ILE A 86 14.65 16.30 -18.41
N SER A 87 14.73 17.51 -18.97
CA SER A 87 15.74 18.51 -18.58
C SER A 87 15.54 19.01 -17.15
N ALA A 88 14.29 19.12 -16.67
CA ALA A 88 14.00 19.43 -15.28
C ALA A 88 14.39 18.29 -14.33
N ALA A 89 14.19 17.03 -14.72
CA ALA A 89 14.69 15.87 -13.97
C ALA A 89 16.23 15.89 -13.91
N TYR A 90 16.88 16.19 -15.05
CA TYR A 90 18.33 16.30 -15.14
C TYR A 90 18.90 17.38 -14.21
N TYR A 91 18.21 18.53 -14.10
CA TYR A 91 18.57 19.58 -13.16
C TYR A 91 18.65 19.09 -11.72
N VAL A 92 17.69 18.27 -11.29
CA VAL A 92 17.63 17.73 -9.92
C VAL A 92 18.71 16.69 -9.69
N ASN A 93 18.89 15.79 -10.66
CA ASN A 93 19.70 14.60 -10.47
C ASN A 93 21.20 14.86 -10.69
N HIS A 94 21.56 15.70 -11.68
CA HIS A 94 22.91 15.72 -12.23
C HIS A 94 23.65 17.06 -12.17
N LEU A 95 22.95 18.20 -12.14
CA LEU A 95 23.61 19.52 -12.21
C LEU A 95 24.29 19.98 -10.92
N PHE A 96 23.94 19.37 -9.78
CA PHE A 96 24.45 19.78 -8.46
C PHE A 96 25.08 18.61 -7.72
N THR A 97 25.99 18.87 -6.80
CA THR A 97 26.57 17.85 -5.91
C THR A 97 25.65 17.52 -4.74
N THR A 98 24.82 18.46 -4.30
CA THR A 98 23.75 18.28 -3.32
C THR A 98 22.37 18.34 -3.97
N SER A 99 21.30 18.08 -3.22
CA SER A 99 19.93 18.22 -3.74
C SER A 99 19.57 19.71 -3.88
N PRO A 100 19.10 20.18 -5.05
CA PRO A 100 18.59 21.55 -5.17
C PRO A 100 17.26 21.69 -4.40
N SER A 101 17.04 22.86 -3.81
CA SER A 101 15.84 23.17 -3.03
C SER A 101 14.87 24.07 -3.80
N ASN A 102 13.58 23.97 -3.47
CA ASN A 102 12.50 24.81 -4.02
C ASN A 102 12.34 24.68 -5.54
N VAL A 103 12.50 23.46 -6.06
CA VAL A 103 12.29 23.17 -7.48
C VAL A 103 10.78 23.15 -7.76
N SER A 104 10.31 24.00 -8.67
CA SER A 104 8.93 24.00 -9.13
C SER A 104 8.87 23.49 -10.55
N ILE A 105 8.00 22.51 -10.81
CA ILE A 105 7.71 22.00 -12.15
C ILE A 105 6.23 22.22 -12.41
N THR A 106 5.90 23.02 -13.40
CA THR A 106 4.52 23.28 -13.83
C THR A 106 4.32 22.79 -15.25
N LEU A 107 3.34 21.90 -15.46
CA LEU A 107 2.95 21.51 -16.81
C LEU A 107 2.12 22.63 -17.44
N THR A 108 2.35 22.84 -18.73
CA THR A 108 1.60 23.78 -19.58
C THR A 108 0.90 23.08 -20.74
N LYS A 109 1.19 21.79 -20.94
CA LYS A 109 0.60 20.88 -21.91
C LYS A 109 0.69 19.45 -21.37
N ASP A 110 -0.06 18.54 -21.99
CA ASP A 110 0.17 17.11 -21.85
C ASP A 110 1.55 16.74 -22.39
N ILE A 111 2.19 15.76 -21.74
CA ILE A 111 3.55 15.32 -22.05
C ILE A 111 3.53 13.83 -22.35
N ASP A 112 4.05 13.43 -23.50
CA ASP A 112 4.22 12.04 -23.90
C ASP A 112 5.68 11.62 -23.73
N LEU A 113 5.93 10.61 -22.89
CA LEU A 113 7.26 10.06 -22.61
C LEU A 113 7.55 8.78 -23.39
N ALA A 114 6.75 8.45 -24.41
CA ALA A 114 7.00 7.30 -25.28
C ALA A 114 8.43 7.33 -25.86
N GLY A 115 9.09 6.17 -25.84
CA GLY A 115 10.47 6.02 -26.33
C GLY A 115 11.55 6.31 -25.29
N TYR A 116 11.20 6.81 -24.10
CA TYR A 116 12.18 7.11 -23.05
C TYR A 116 12.10 6.14 -21.87
N LEU A 117 13.26 5.71 -21.37
CA LEU A 117 13.42 5.17 -20.01
C LEU A 117 13.51 6.36 -19.06
N TRP A 118 12.45 6.58 -18.30
CA TRP A 118 12.35 7.64 -17.33
C TRP A 118 13.33 7.42 -16.17
N GLU A 119 14.05 8.48 -15.83
CA GLU A 119 14.87 8.53 -14.62
C GLU A 119 14.08 9.25 -13.52
N PRO A 120 13.78 8.60 -12.39
CA PRO A 120 13.04 9.23 -11.30
C PRO A 120 13.66 10.56 -10.86
N ILE A 121 12.83 11.59 -10.64
CA ILE A 121 13.30 12.88 -10.13
C ILE A 121 13.69 12.68 -8.65
N GLY A 122 14.91 13.06 -8.27
CA GLY A 122 15.41 12.81 -6.91
C GLY A 122 15.73 11.33 -6.68
N SER A 123 16.71 10.82 -7.42
CA SER A 123 17.20 9.44 -7.33
C SER A 123 18.56 9.34 -6.61
N GLY A 124 18.91 8.14 -6.12
CA GLY A 124 20.20 7.90 -5.44
C GLY A 124 20.36 8.72 -4.15
N ASP A 125 21.39 9.56 -4.10
CA ASP A 125 21.67 10.51 -3.00
C ASP A 125 20.91 11.84 -3.15
N LYS A 126 20.15 12.00 -4.23
CA LYS A 126 19.31 13.17 -4.47
C LYS A 126 17.92 12.96 -3.90
N VAL A 127 17.35 14.05 -3.44
CA VAL A 127 15.98 14.12 -2.96
C VAL A 127 15.31 15.27 -3.68
N PHE A 128 14.15 15.03 -4.25
CA PHE A 128 13.34 16.08 -4.81
C PHE A 128 12.76 16.95 -3.69
N GLN A 129 12.97 18.27 -3.83
CA GLN A 129 12.56 19.27 -2.85
C GLN A 129 11.81 20.39 -3.56
N GLY A 130 10.50 20.30 -3.60
CA GLY A 130 9.65 21.35 -4.15
C GLY A 130 8.32 20.82 -4.67
N HIS A 131 7.78 21.47 -5.71
CA HIS A 131 6.37 21.37 -6.09
C HIS A 131 6.21 20.92 -7.52
N ILE A 132 5.24 20.03 -7.77
CA ILE A 132 4.82 19.66 -9.11
C ILE A 132 3.34 19.97 -9.27
N ASP A 133 3.01 20.87 -10.18
CA ASP A 133 1.63 21.23 -10.51
C ASP A 133 1.34 20.86 -11.96
N GLY A 134 0.53 19.82 -12.16
CA GLY A 134 0.12 19.40 -13.49
C GLY A 134 -0.85 20.37 -14.15
N LYS A 135 -1.50 21.28 -13.40
CA LYS A 135 -2.55 22.18 -13.91
C LYS A 135 -3.66 21.51 -14.73
N GLY A 136 -3.93 20.23 -14.45
CA GLY A 136 -4.92 19.41 -15.16
C GLY A 136 -4.37 18.66 -16.37
N HIS A 137 -3.06 18.75 -16.65
CA HIS A 137 -2.42 18.04 -17.75
C HIS A 137 -2.05 16.59 -17.42
N THR A 138 -1.78 15.83 -18.47
CA THR A 138 -1.47 14.40 -18.40
C THR A 138 -0.02 14.11 -18.79
N ILE A 139 0.64 13.22 -18.04
CA ILE A 139 1.89 12.55 -18.45
C ILE A 139 1.52 11.15 -18.97
N LYS A 140 1.96 10.82 -20.18
CA LYS A 140 1.63 9.57 -20.89
C LYS A 140 2.86 8.72 -21.11
N ASN A 141 2.66 7.40 -21.18
CA ASN A 141 3.65 6.43 -21.68
C ASN A 141 4.98 6.42 -20.88
N MET A 142 4.93 6.79 -19.60
CA MET A 142 6.11 6.79 -18.75
C MET A 142 6.55 5.34 -18.49
N THR A 143 7.81 5.04 -18.83
CA THR A 143 8.39 3.71 -18.62
C THR A 143 9.61 3.80 -17.71
N ILE A 144 9.61 3.06 -16.61
CA ILE A 144 10.78 2.87 -15.74
C ILE A 144 11.12 1.38 -15.75
N ARG A 145 12.41 1.01 -15.86
CA ARG A 145 12.84 -0.38 -15.84
C ARG A 145 14.10 -0.57 -15.03
N ASP A 146 14.20 -1.75 -14.43
CA ASP A 146 15.39 -2.24 -13.73
C ASP A 146 15.95 -1.21 -12.73
N ALA A 147 15.04 -0.40 -12.17
CA ALA A 147 15.39 0.60 -11.18
C ALA A 147 15.65 -0.10 -9.84
N GLY A 148 16.52 0.49 -9.02
CA GLY A 148 16.75 0.03 -7.65
C GLY A 148 15.54 0.33 -6.75
N ASP A 149 15.81 0.81 -5.54
CA ASP A 149 14.75 1.22 -4.62
C ASP A 149 14.27 2.66 -4.88
N ASP A 150 13.11 3.01 -4.33
CA ASP A 150 12.47 4.33 -4.38
C ASP A 150 12.15 4.74 -5.82
N VAL A 151 11.14 4.10 -6.39
CA VAL A 151 10.82 4.16 -7.82
C VAL A 151 9.45 4.80 -8.07
N GLY A 152 9.45 5.78 -8.97
CA GLY A 152 8.25 6.45 -9.47
C GLY A 152 8.61 7.61 -10.38
N PHE A 153 7.62 8.43 -10.75
CA PHE A 153 7.91 9.71 -11.41
C PHE A 153 8.93 10.54 -10.61
N ILE A 154 8.78 10.51 -9.28
CA ILE A 154 9.74 11.00 -8.29
C ILE A 154 10.33 9.79 -7.55
N GLY A 155 11.64 9.74 -7.35
CA GLY A 155 12.24 8.66 -6.57
C GLY A 155 11.98 8.89 -5.08
N LYS A 156 12.72 9.85 -4.52
CA LYS A 156 12.59 10.31 -3.14
C LYS A 156 12.10 11.74 -3.08
N ASN A 157 11.06 12.01 -2.30
CA ASN A 157 10.69 13.36 -1.92
C ASN A 157 10.75 13.58 -0.41
N ALA A 158 11.28 14.74 -0.02
CA ALA A 158 11.27 15.14 1.39
C ALA A 158 11.06 16.63 1.60
N LYS A 159 10.58 16.96 2.79
CA LYS A 159 10.56 18.33 3.34
C LYS A 159 11.92 18.67 3.95
N VAL A 160 12.44 19.87 3.69
CA VAL A 160 13.80 20.27 4.15
C VAL A 160 13.79 21.41 5.17
N ARG A 161 12.68 22.11 5.36
CA ARG A 161 12.52 23.13 6.42
C ARG A 161 11.09 23.13 6.96
N SER A 162 10.89 23.58 8.20
CA SER A 162 9.59 23.59 8.87
C SER A 162 8.49 24.34 8.09
N ASP A 163 8.86 25.29 7.24
CA ASP A 163 8.01 26.16 6.42
C ASP A 163 7.87 25.73 4.94
N ALA A 164 8.67 24.78 4.45
CA ALA A 164 8.58 24.28 3.08
C ALA A 164 7.53 23.16 2.96
N THR A 165 6.86 23.09 1.81
CA THR A 165 5.99 21.96 1.44
C THR A 165 6.56 21.30 0.18
N SER A 166 6.49 19.98 0.09
CA SER A 166 6.76 19.25 -1.15
C SER A 166 5.47 18.56 -1.55
N ASP A 167 4.82 19.04 -2.61
CA ASP A 167 3.51 18.54 -3.04
C ASP A 167 3.44 18.29 -4.55
N VAL A 168 2.65 17.28 -4.89
CA VAL A 168 2.27 16.96 -6.26
C VAL A 168 0.76 17.14 -6.34
N ARG A 169 0.28 17.79 -7.40
CA ARG A 169 -1.15 18.04 -7.57
C ARG A 169 -1.59 18.23 -9.02
N ASN A 170 -2.90 18.09 -9.22
CA ASN A 170 -3.61 18.38 -10.47
C ASN A 170 -2.96 17.72 -11.70
N ILE A 171 -2.63 16.44 -11.62
CA ILE A 171 -1.89 15.74 -12.67
C ILE A 171 -2.46 14.34 -12.89
N THR A 172 -2.51 13.92 -14.15
CA THR A 172 -2.90 12.56 -14.53
C THR A 172 -1.71 11.82 -15.13
N PHE A 173 -1.54 10.55 -14.78
CA PHE A 173 -0.57 9.64 -15.37
C PHE A 173 -1.30 8.51 -16.08
N THR A 174 -1.07 8.31 -17.38
CA THR A 174 -1.71 7.25 -18.17
C THR A 174 -0.71 6.37 -18.88
N ASN A 175 -1.03 5.09 -19.02
CA ASN A 175 -0.19 4.10 -19.67
C ASN A 175 1.23 4.06 -19.07
N VAL A 176 1.31 4.05 -17.74
CA VAL A 176 2.58 3.93 -17.03
C VAL A 176 2.99 2.47 -16.93
N SER A 177 4.28 2.19 -17.12
CA SER A 177 4.87 0.86 -16.91
C SER A 177 6.11 1.01 -16.04
N ILE A 178 6.12 0.41 -14.86
CA ILE A 178 7.26 0.50 -13.93
C ILE A 178 7.75 -0.90 -13.60
N SER A 179 9.06 -1.11 -13.65
CA SER A 179 9.71 -2.16 -12.87
C SER A 179 10.82 -1.60 -11.98
N GLY A 180 10.89 -2.11 -10.75
CA GLY A 180 11.77 -1.60 -9.71
C GLY A 180 11.91 -2.53 -8.50
N GLY A 181 12.81 -2.17 -7.59
CA GLY A 181 13.03 -2.85 -6.32
C GLY A 181 11.99 -2.48 -5.27
N LYS A 182 12.41 -1.90 -4.15
CA LYS A 182 11.53 -1.52 -3.04
C LYS A 182 10.95 -0.13 -3.22
N ASN A 183 9.86 0.15 -2.50
CA ASN A 183 9.20 1.45 -2.42
C ASN A 183 8.83 1.97 -3.82
N VAL A 184 7.77 1.42 -4.38
CA VAL A 184 7.35 1.68 -5.77
C VAL A 184 5.96 2.29 -5.81
N GLY A 185 5.82 3.40 -6.53
CA GLY A 185 4.53 4.00 -6.85
C GLY A 185 4.60 4.78 -8.14
N ILE A 186 3.47 4.96 -8.84
CA ILE A 186 3.49 5.66 -10.13
C ILE A 186 4.02 7.08 -9.99
N VAL A 187 3.63 7.79 -8.92
CA VAL A 187 4.05 9.17 -8.71
C VAL A 187 5.32 9.25 -7.87
N CYS A 188 5.44 8.43 -6.83
CA CYS A 188 6.64 8.44 -6.00
C CYS A 188 7.01 7.11 -5.39
N GLY A 189 8.32 6.87 -5.28
CA GLY A 189 8.85 5.76 -4.51
C GLY A 189 8.67 5.98 -3.01
N SER A 190 9.38 6.97 -2.45
CA SER A 190 9.37 7.24 -1.01
C SER A 190 9.14 8.70 -0.65
N SER A 191 8.18 8.92 0.25
CA SER A 191 7.84 10.22 0.80
C SER A 191 8.09 10.35 2.28
N SER A 192 8.97 11.28 2.64
CA SER A 192 9.20 11.69 4.03
C SER A 192 8.72 13.12 4.26
N PHE A 193 7.75 13.31 5.15
CA PHE A 193 7.28 14.62 5.63
C PHE A 193 6.53 15.49 4.59
N SER A 194 5.91 14.87 3.59
CA SER A 194 4.92 15.53 2.72
C SER A 194 3.55 15.53 3.39
N VAL A 195 2.79 16.61 3.23
CA VAL A 195 1.56 16.83 4.01
C VAL A 195 0.31 16.43 3.23
N LYS A 196 0.21 16.81 1.95
CA LYS A 196 -1.01 16.62 1.17
C LYS A 196 -0.74 16.63 -0.33
N TRP A 197 -1.22 15.61 -1.04
CA TRP A 197 -1.30 15.56 -2.50
C TRP A 197 -2.76 15.55 -2.93
N GLU A 198 -3.07 16.24 -4.03
CA GLU A 198 -4.47 16.43 -4.44
C GLU A 198 -4.70 16.34 -5.94
N LYS A 199 -5.84 15.77 -6.32
CA LYS A 199 -6.29 15.64 -7.71
C LYS A 199 -5.26 14.95 -8.60
N ILE A 200 -4.74 13.83 -8.11
CA ILE A 200 -3.83 12.96 -8.84
C ILE A 200 -4.62 11.77 -9.37
N LYS A 201 -4.46 11.45 -10.66
CA LYS A 201 -5.01 10.24 -11.26
C LYS A 201 -3.88 9.38 -11.82
N VAL A 202 -3.89 8.07 -11.56
CA VAL A 202 -2.83 7.17 -12.02
C VAL A 202 -3.38 5.92 -12.70
N TYR A 203 -2.82 5.58 -13.86
CA TYR A 203 -3.22 4.42 -14.65
C TYR A 203 -2.00 3.76 -15.25
N GLY A 204 -1.82 2.46 -14.99
CA GLY A 204 -0.65 1.73 -15.47
C GLY A 204 -0.46 0.37 -14.84
N GLU A 205 0.74 -0.16 -15.02
CA GLU A 205 1.20 -1.44 -14.50
C GLU A 205 2.52 -1.24 -13.75
N ILE A 206 2.65 -1.93 -12.62
CA ILE A 206 3.84 -2.01 -11.79
C ILE A 206 4.25 -3.49 -11.75
N ASN A 207 5.48 -3.79 -12.13
CA ASN A 207 6.06 -5.12 -12.09
C ASN A 207 7.22 -5.12 -11.10
N VAL A 208 7.06 -5.79 -9.97
CA VAL A 208 8.05 -5.79 -8.88
C VAL A 208 8.35 -7.21 -8.41
N ASP A 209 9.55 -7.40 -7.90
CA ASP A 209 9.96 -8.63 -7.24
C ASP A 209 9.40 -8.71 -5.80
N ASN A 210 9.46 -9.91 -5.23
CA ASN A 210 9.03 -10.18 -3.86
C ASN A 210 9.77 -9.25 -2.86
N ASP A 211 9.04 -8.72 -1.86
CA ASP A 211 9.48 -7.76 -0.83
C ASP A 211 9.41 -6.25 -1.14
N ALA A 212 8.81 -5.85 -2.26
CA ALA A 212 8.52 -4.43 -2.51
C ALA A 212 7.37 -3.89 -1.64
N VAL A 213 7.51 -2.65 -1.16
CA VAL A 213 6.36 -1.86 -0.66
C VAL A 213 5.82 -1.09 -1.86
N VAL A 214 4.54 -1.28 -2.17
CA VAL A 214 3.93 -0.71 -3.38
C VAL A 214 2.62 -0.02 -3.04
N GLY A 215 2.43 1.17 -3.59
CA GLY A 215 1.14 1.86 -3.63
C GLY A 215 0.87 2.41 -5.03
N MET A 216 -0.39 2.66 -5.38
CA MET A 216 -0.71 3.19 -6.71
C MET A 216 0.00 4.52 -6.96
N ILE A 217 0.00 5.41 -5.97
CA ILE A 217 0.55 6.77 -6.08
C ILE A 217 1.93 6.84 -5.41
N CYS A 218 2.06 6.34 -4.18
CA CYS A 218 3.30 6.40 -3.41
C CYS A 218 3.64 5.02 -2.83
N GLY A 219 4.90 4.59 -2.97
CA GLY A 219 5.38 3.30 -2.47
C GLY A 219 5.51 3.24 -0.95
N GLU A 220 6.30 4.13 -0.36
CA GLU A 220 6.40 4.34 1.08
C GLU A 220 6.02 5.79 1.40
N ASP A 221 5.14 5.99 2.39
CA ASP A 221 4.85 7.31 2.93
C ASP A 221 4.71 7.27 4.46
N LYS A 222 5.10 8.34 5.13
CA LYS A 222 5.05 8.42 6.61
C LYS A 222 3.92 9.28 7.17
N ALA A 223 3.30 10.13 6.35
CA ALA A 223 2.34 11.15 6.78
C ALA A 223 1.55 11.78 5.62
N LEU A 224 1.58 11.17 4.42
CA LEU A 224 1.02 11.79 3.23
C LEU A 224 -0.50 11.56 3.19
N SER A 225 -1.26 12.65 3.08
CA SER A 225 -2.70 12.58 2.82
C SER A 225 -3.01 12.75 1.34
N PHE A 226 -4.00 12.00 0.84
CA PHE A 226 -4.50 12.12 -0.53
C PHE A 226 -5.90 12.73 -0.55
N GLU A 227 -6.11 13.76 -1.36
CA GLU A 227 -7.44 14.35 -1.59
C GLU A 227 -7.82 14.26 -3.07
N LYS A 228 -8.99 13.68 -3.37
CA LYS A 228 -9.51 13.56 -4.75
C LYS A 228 -8.50 12.83 -5.68
N CYS A 229 -7.74 11.91 -5.10
CA CYS A 229 -6.84 11.06 -5.86
C CYS A 229 -7.52 9.74 -6.18
N SER A 230 -7.20 9.16 -7.33
CA SER A 230 -7.79 7.90 -7.79
C SER A 230 -6.82 7.20 -8.74
N GLY A 231 -7.05 5.93 -9.01
CA GLY A 231 -6.27 5.23 -10.01
C GLY A 231 -6.82 3.86 -10.33
N LYS A 232 -6.27 3.28 -11.39
CA LYS A 232 -6.44 1.87 -11.75
C LYS A 232 -5.07 1.35 -12.16
N VAL A 233 -4.42 0.70 -11.21
CA VAL A 233 -3.06 0.17 -11.38
C VAL A 233 -3.08 -1.33 -11.17
N PHE A 234 -2.33 -2.03 -12.01
CA PHE A 234 -2.11 -3.47 -11.88
C PHE A 234 -0.70 -3.72 -11.34
N ILE A 235 -0.57 -4.59 -10.34
CA ILE A 235 0.71 -5.06 -9.81
C ILE A 235 0.87 -6.50 -10.22
N ASN A 236 1.90 -6.82 -11.02
CA ASN A 236 2.13 -8.18 -11.53
C ASN A 236 0.86 -8.82 -12.16
N GLY A 237 0.00 -8.00 -12.78
CA GLY A 237 -1.28 -8.43 -13.38
C GLY A 237 -2.51 -8.39 -12.46
N GLU A 238 -2.37 -8.12 -11.16
CA GLU A 238 -3.49 -8.03 -10.20
C GLU A 238 -3.87 -6.58 -9.92
N LYS A 239 -5.17 -6.28 -9.81
CA LYS A 239 -5.63 -4.91 -9.57
C LYS A 239 -5.34 -4.51 -8.11
N LEU A 240 -4.64 -3.39 -7.93
CA LEU A 240 -4.46 -2.79 -6.61
C LEU A 240 -5.70 -1.96 -6.22
N GLU A 241 -6.06 -1.96 -4.93
CA GLU A 241 -7.18 -1.16 -4.38
C GLU A 241 -6.72 0.02 -3.50
N SER A 242 -5.46 0.04 -3.03
CA SER A 242 -4.94 1.12 -2.16
C SER A 242 -4.18 2.21 -2.92
N LEU A 243 -4.41 3.49 -2.60
CA LEU A 243 -3.72 4.63 -3.22
C LEU A 243 -2.30 4.86 -2.70
N SER A 244 -2.03 4.51 -1.45
CA SER A 244 -0.73 4.70 -0.79
C SER A 244 -0.14 3.39 -0.29
N ALA A 245 1.04 3.51 0.32
CA ALA A 245 1.76 2.50 1.07
C ALA A 245 0.84 1.79 2.08
N GLU A 246 0.12 0.77 1.64
CA GLU A 246 -0.08 -0.38 2.48
C GLU A 246 1.22 -1.18 2.40
N PRO A 247 1.63 -1.91 3.46
CA PRO A 247 2.51 -3.04 3.20
C PRO A 247 1.82 -3.82 2.08
N TYR A 248 2.48 -3.97 0.93
CA TYR A 248 2.08 -4.99 0.00
C TYR A 248 2.39 -6.30 0.70
N HIS A 249 1.51 -6.70 1.61
CA HIS A 249 1.26 -8.09 1.84
C HIS A 249 0.80 -8.55 0.48
N TYR A 250 1.58 -9.41 -0.14
CA TYR A 250 0.96 -10.44 -0.95
C TYR A 250 -0.24 -10.90 -0.09
N LEU A 251 -1.46 -10.59 -0.54
CA LEU A 251 -2.47 -11.61 -0.51
C LEU A 251 -1.82 -12.68 -1.35
N ALA A 252 -0.98 -13.50 -0.72
CA ALA A 252 -0.73 -14.81 -1.21
C ALA A 252 -2.11 -15.28 -1.57
N THR A 253 -2.32 -15.62 -2.84
CA THR A 253 -3.22 -16.73 -3.13
C THR A 253 -2.89 -17.71 -2.02
N PRO A 254 -3.76 -17.88 -1.01
CA PRO A 254 -3.39 -18.66 0.16
C PRO A 254 -2.89 -19.94 -0.46
N HIS A 255 -1.62 -20.30 -0.25
CA HIS A 255 -1.20 -21.64 -0.61
C HIS A 255 -2.23 -22.50 0.09
N GLU A 256 -3.12 -23.16 -0.69
CA GLU A 256 -4.23 -23.93 -0.12
C GLU A 256 -3.58 -24.81 0.93
N ALA A 257 -3.88 -24.55 2.20
CA ALA A 257 -3.05 -24.96 3.34
C ALA A 257 -2.33 -26.30 3.06
N ASP A 258 -1.06 -26.24 2.60
CA ASP A 258 -0.29 -27.44 2.25
C ASP A 258 -0.13 -28.31 3.51
N PHE A 259 -0.21 -27.66 4.67
CA PHE A 259 -0.24 -28.29 5.96
C PHE A 259 -1.61 -28.19 6.63
N LYS A 260 -2.11 -29.32 7.12
CA LYS A 260 -3.29 -29.34 7.99
C LYS A 260 -2.90 -29.63 9.43
N LEU A 261 -3.35 -28.78 10.34
CA LEU A 261 -3.19 -28.89 11.79
C LEU A 261 -4.42 -29.50 12.44
N GLU A 262 -4.19 -30.48 13.31
CA GLU A 262 -5.22 -31.13 14.11
C GLU A 262 -4.74 -31.29 15.57
N SER A 263 -5.59 -30.93 16.54
CA SER A 263 -5.34 -31.20 17.96
C SER A 263 -5.59 -32.67 18.28
N THR A 264 -4.75 -33.25 19.12
CA THR A 264 -4.91 -34.59 19.65
C THR A 264 -5.32 -34.57 21.12
N ASN A 265 -5.93 -35.67 21.60
CA ASN A 265 -6.45 -35.76 22.97
C ASN A 265 -5.36 -35.76 24.06
N ASP A 266 -4.09 -35.91 23.69
CA ASP A 266 -2.93 -35.90 24.58
C ASP A 266 -2.23 -34.54 24.67
N GLY A 267 -2.88 -33.45 24.21
CA GLY A 267 -2.35 -32.09 24.31
C GLY A 267 -1.27 -31.78 23.27
N ARG A 268 -1.27 -32.47 22.13
CA ARG A 268 -0.37 -32.18 21.01
C ARG A 268 -1.15 -31.59 19.83
N ILE A 269 -0.43 -30.88 18.98
CA ILE A 269 -0.92 -30.38 17.71
C ILE A 269 -0.09 -31.08 16.63
N MET A 270 -0.74 -31.86 15.80
CA MET A 270 -0.13 -32.61 14.71
C MET A 270 -0.26 -31.83 13.42
N ARG A 271 0.80 -31.82 12.60
CA ARG A 271 0.72 -31.38 11.20
C ARG A 271 0.69 -32.57 10.26
N THR A 272 -0.10 -32.47 9.21
CA THR A 272 -0.03 -33.31 8.02
C THR A 272 0.46 -32.47 6.84
N GLY A 273 1.10 -33.07 5.84
CA GLY A 273 1.73 -32.34 4.71
C GLY A 273 3.25 -32.54 4.68
N ASN A 274 3.82 -32.52 3.47
CA ASN A 274 5.25 -32.77 3.26
C ASN A 274 6.04 -31.49 2.99
N TYR A 275 7.28 -31.49 3.48
CA TYR A 275 8.24 -30.41 3.39
C TYR A 275 9.01 -30.50 2.06
N THR A 276 8.39 -30.12 0.92
CA THR A 276 9.02 -30.33 -0.40
C THR A 276 9.62 -29.09 -1.06
N SER A 277 9.20 -27.89 -0.69
CA SER A 277 9.69 -26.63 -1.27
C SER A 277 9.77 -25.45 -0.29
N ALA A 278 9.36 -25.65 0.97
CA ALA A 278 9.30 -24.59 1.96
C ALA A 278 10.62 -24.48 2.74
N GLU A 279 11.14 -23.27 2.92
CA GLU A 279 12.30 -22.98 3.77
C GLU A 279 11.84 -22.44 5.12
N GLY A 280 12.50 -22.85 6.21
CA GLY A 280 12.21 -22.32 7.54
C GLY A 280 10.80 -22.60 8.07
N LEU A 281 10.21 -23.77 7.79
CA LEU A 281 8.90 -24.14 8.35
C LEU A 281 8.97 -24.07 9.88
N ARG A 282 8.03 -23.36 10.49
CA ARG A 282 8.00 -23.14 11.94
C ARG A 282 6.60 -23.12 12.50
N TRP A 283 6.50 -23.55 13.74
CA TRP A 283 5.34 -23.39 14.60
C TRP A 283 5.25 -21.96 15.10
N VAL A 284 4.08 -21.34 14.97
CA VAL A 284 3.80 -20.02 15.50
C VAL A 284 2.55 -20.06 16.37
N VAL A 285 2.63 -19.43 17.55
CA VAL A 285 1.47 -19.23 18.43
C VAL A 285 1.24 -17.75 18.65
N GLU A 286 0.00 -17.31 18.42
CA GLU A 286 -0.47 -15.95 18.61
C GLU A 286 -1.62 -15.89 19.62
N THR A 287 -1.66 -14.83 20.42
CA THR A 287 -2.83 -14.50 21.24
C THR A 287 -3.03 -12.99 21.26
N GLN A 288 -4.28 -12.53 21.16
CA GLN A 288 -4.64 -11.10 21.11
C GLN A 288 -3.83 -10.30 20.05
N GLY A 289 -3.53 -10.92 18.92
CA GLY A 289 -2.73 -10.30 17.84
C GLY A 289 -1.24 -10.14 18.16
N ARG A 290 -0.72 -10.80 19.20
CA ARG A 290 0.70 -10.83 19.54
C ARG A 290 1.27 -12.24 19.39
N ARG A 291 2.43 -12.33 18.75
CA ARG A 291 3.22 -13.56 18.67
C ARG A 291 3.91 -13.81 20.01
N ILE A 292 3.68 -15.00 20.58
CA ILE A 292 4.20 -15.38 21.90
C ILE A 292 5.14 -16.59 21.86
N TYR A 293 5.11 -17.36 20.77
CA TYR A 293 5.95 -18.53 20.61
C TYR A 293 6.29 -18.76 19.14
N GLU A 294 7.54 -19.12 18.90
CA GLU A 294 8.06 -19.50 17.59
C GLU A 294 9.06 -20.65 17.76
N LYS A 295 8.93 -21.71 16.94
CA LYS A 295 9.89 -22.82 16.92
C LYS A 295 9.98 -23.40 15.52
N GLU A 296 11.19 -23.45 14.95
CA GLU A 296 11.43 -24.19 13.70
C GLU A 296 11.02 -25.65 13.84
N CYS A 297 10.29 -26.16 12.84
CA CYS A 297 9.78 -27.52 12.85
C CYS A 297 10.92 -28.53 12.70
N GLY A 298 11.86 -28.31 11.78
CA GLY A 298 12.82 -29.36 11.37
C GLY A 298 12.07 -30.65 11.01
N ASP A 299 12.46 -31.77 11.63
CA ASP A 299 11.81 -33.07 11.48
C ASP A 299 10.59 -33.28 12.43
N ASP A 300 10.23 -32.28 13.25
CA ASP A 300 9.09 -32.38 14.15
C ASP A 300 7.76 -32.28 13.38
N PHE A 301 6.92 -33.31 13.53
CA PHE A 301 5.53 -33.35 13.02
C PHE A 301 4.49 -32.94 14.07
N SER A 302 4.94 -32.55 15.27
CA SER A 302 4.05 -32.22 16.37
C SER A 302 4.60 -31.12 17.28
N LEU A 303 3.69 -30.33 17.83
CA LEU A 303 3.96 -29.34 18.87
C LEU A 303 3.19 -29.71 20.15
N SER A 304 3.87 -29.75 21.30
CA SER A 304 3.17 -29.91 22.59
C SER A 304 2.56 -28.58 23.00
N THR A 305 1.33 -28.57 23.53
CA THR A 305 0.76 -27.35 24.11
C THR A 305 1.57 -26.86 25.31
N ASP A 306 2.28 -27.78 25.98
CA ASP A 306 3.23 -27.54 27.07
C ASP A 306 4.32 -26.50 26.71
N CYS A 307 4.67 -26.40 25.42
CA CYS A 307 5.80 -25.60 24.95
C CYS A 307 5.59 -24.09 25.06
N PHE A 308 4.33 -23.63 25.12
CA PHE A 308 3.97 -22.22 25.25
C PHE A 308 3.16 -21.96 26.51
N GLU A 309 3.25 -22.87 27.49
CA GLU A 309 2.58 -22.72 28.77
C GLU A 309 3.24 -21.70 29.70
N ALA A 310 4.55 -21.47 29.56
CA ALA A 310 5.26 -20.48 30.37
C ALA A 310 4.84 -19.03 30.04
N GLU A 311 4.24 -18.82 28.86
CA GLU A 311 3.73 -17.53 28.36
C GLU A 311 2.23 -17.33 28.69
N LYS A 312 1.63 -18.22 29.51
CA LYS A 312 0.22 -18.21 29.97
C LYS A 312 -0.08 -17.02 30.90
N ASN A 313 -0.25 -15.82 30.35
CA ASN A 313 -0.69 -14.65 31.12
C ASN A 313 -2.23 -14.51 31.25
N GLY A 314 -3.03 -15.52 30.88
CA GLY A 314 -4.48 -15.50 31.12
C GLY A 314 -5.26 -16.57 30.39
N SER A 315 -6.54 -16.70 30.72
CA SER A 315 -7.51 -17.44 29.92
C SER A 315 -7.70 -16.74 28.57
N GLY A 316 -7.81 -17.51 27.49
CA GLY A 316 -7.92 -16.93 26.15
C GLY A 316 -7.84 -17.95 25.02
N ILE A 317 -8.04 -17.44 23.81
CA ILE A 317 -7.85 -18.18 22.57
C ILE A 317 -6.40 -18.01 22.13
N TYR A 318 -5.75 -19.13 21.88
CA TYR A 318 -4.40 -19.22 21.31
C TYR A 318 -4.52 -19.75 19.89
N GLN A 319 -4.04 -18.97 18.93
CA GLN A 319 -4.07 -19.33 17.52
C GLN A 319 -2.75 -19.99 17.15
N VAL A 320 -2.81 -21.24 16.71
CA VAL A 320 -1.64 -22.00 16.29
C VAL A 320 -1.69 -22.23 14.78
N PHE A 321 -0.58 -21.93 14.11
CA PHE A 321 -0.43 -22.14 12.66
C PHE A 321 1.06 -22.37 12.31
N LEU A 322 1.30 -22.80 11.08
CA LEU A 322 2.64 -22.92 10.50
C LEU A 322 2.94 -21.73 9.60
N GLU A 323 4.20 -21.29 9.63
CA GLU A 323 4.77 -20.36 8.65
C GLU A 323 5.94 -21.00 7.93
N ALA A 324 6.14 -20.66 6.66
CA ALA A 324 7.36 -20.97 5.93
C ALA A 324 7.61 -19.96 4.81
N SER A 325 8.88 -19.86 4.41
CA SER A 325 9.29 -19.14 3.21
C SER A 325 9.15 -20.03 1.98
N PHE A 326 8.54 -19.51 0.92
CA PHE A 326 8.47 -20.19 -0.37
C PHE A 326 9.25 -19.39 -1.41
N ASP A 327 9.99 -20.08 -2.28
CA ASP A 327 10.78 -19.47 -3.37
C ASP A 327 11.71 -18.32 -2.91
N GLY A 328 12.27 -18.44 -1.70
CA GLY A 328 13.15 -17.43 -1.10
C GLY A 328 12.45 -16.17 -0.58
N GLY A 329 11.11 -16.14 -0.55
CA GLY A 329 10.31 -15.06 0.02
C GLY A 329 10.29 -15.03 1.55
N LYS A 330 9.61 -14.03 2.14
CA LYS A 330 9.41 -13.97 3.61
C LYS A 330 8.50 -15.11 4.09
N PRO A 331 8.56 -15.49 5.38
CA PRO A 331 7.70 -16.53 5.90
C PRO A 331 6.21 -16.12 5.87
N GLU A 332 5.37 -16.97 5.30
CA GLU A 332 3.92 -16.79 5.16
C GLU A 332 3.16 -17.93 5.84
N LYS A 333 1.91 -17.70 6.26
CA LYS A 333 1.07 -18.75 6.87
C LYS A 333 0.76 -19.82 5.82
N CYS A 334 1.13 -21.06 6.10
CA CYS A 334 1.01 -22.19 5.18
C CYS A 334 0.15 -23.34 5.72
N SER A 335 -0.60 -23.10 6.80
CA SER A 335 -1.56 -24.06 7.36
C SER A 335 -2.92 -23.42 7.65
N ASN A 336 -3.91 -24.25 7.98
CA ASN A 336 -5.07 -23.74 8.72
C ASN A 336 -4.65 -23.20 10.09
N VAL A 337 -5.45 -22.26 10.60
CA VAL A 337 -5.32 -21.75 11.97
C VAL A 337 -6.14 -22.64 12.90
N LEU A 338 -5.52 -23.10 13.99
CA LEU A 338 -6.16 -23.87 15.03
C LEU A 338 -6.33 -23.00 16.28
N ASP A 339 -7.58 -22.75 16.67
CA ASP A 339 -7.90 -22.01 17.89
C ASP A 339 -7.92 -22.98 19.07
N ILE A 340 -6.98 -22.80 20.01
CA ILE A 340 -6.89 -23.54 21.26
C ILE A 340 -7.44 -22.67 22.38
N GLN A 341 -8.61 -23.04 22.91
CA GLN A 341 -9.17 -22.41 24.09
C GLN A 341 -8.41 -22.92 25.33
N MET A 342 -7.81 -22.01 26.09
CA MET A 342 -7.19 -22.33 27.38
C MET A 342 -7.98 -21.70 28.52
N SER A 343 -8.33 -22.50 29.51
CA SER A 343 -8.90 -22.06 30.78
C SER A 343 -7.79 -21.88 31.82
N LEU A 344 -7.99 -20.94 32.75
CA LEU A 344 -7.14 -20.88 33.95
C LEU A 344 -7.24 -22.21 34.71
N PRO A 345 -6.16 -22.68 35.35
CA PRO A 345 -6.28 -23.81 36.27
C PRO A 345 -7.29 -23.44 37.37
N ASP A 346 -8.22 -24.35 37.65
CA ASP A 346 -9.15 -24.18 38.77
C ASP A 346 -8.35 -23.91 40.04
N VAL A 347 -8.59 -22.76 40.67
CA VAL A 347 -8.08 -22.50 42.02
C VAL A 347 -8.82 -23.46 42.94
N PRO A 348 -8.15 -24.37 43.66
CA PRO A 348 -8.83 -25.24 44.61
C PRO A 348 -9.58 -24.37 45.62
N GLU A 349 -10.88 -24.60 45.79
CA GLU A 349 -11.66 -23.98 46.87
C GLU A 349 -10.90 -24.20 48.18
N GLN A 350 -10.52 -23.11 48.84
CA GLN A 350 -10.00 -23.18 50.20
C GLN A 350 -11.16 -23.67 51.07
N GLU A 351 -11.03 -24.87 51.63
CA GLU A 351 -11.91 -25.34 52.70
C GLU A 351 -11.86 -24.29 53.82
N GLU A 352 -12.98 -23.58 54.04
CA GLU A 352 -13.14 -22.68 55.19
C GLU A 352 -12.97 -23.52 56.47
N GLU A 353 -11.88 -23.30 57.19
CA GLU A 353 -11.73 -23.84 58.55
C GLU A 353 -12.86 -23.28 59.43
N PRO A 354 -13.57 -24.12 60.21
CA PRO A 354 -14.66 -23.63 61.04
C PRO A 354 -14.15 -22.69 62.13
N GLU A 355 -14.79 -21.52 62.26
CA GLU A 355 -14.55 -20.55 63.32
C GLU A 355 -14.67 -21.22 64.70
N ASN A 356 -13.56 -21.27 65.43
CA ASN A 356 -13.57 -21.63 66.85
C ASN A 356 -14.19 -20.48 67.65
N ASP A 357 -15.44 -20.68 68.04
CA ASP A 357 -16.17 -19.97 69.09
C ASP A 357 -15.41 -20.08 70.42
N MET A 358 -14.64 -19.04 70.77
CA MET A 358 -14.14 -18.87 72.15
C MET A 358 -15.22 -18.19 72.99
N GLY A 359 -16.14 -19.03 73.47
CA GLY A 359 -17.06 -18.72 74.54
C GLY A 359 -16.33 -18.33 75.82
N GLU A 360 -16.91 -17.34 76.49
CA GLU A 360 -16.59 -16.83 77.82
C GLU A 360 -16.51 -17.95 78.86
N HIS A 361 -15.49 -17.90 79.73
CA HIS A 361 -15.58 -18.46 81.07
C HIS A 361 -15.08 -17.45 82.10
N GLU A 362 -15.93 -17.28 83.11
CA GLU A 362 -15.83 -16.48 84.33
C GLU A 362 -14.56 -16.71 85.16
#